data_AF-A0A7K0BVR1-F1
#
_entry.id   AF-A0A7K0BVR1-F1
#
_cell.length_a   1.000
_cell.length_b   1.000
_cell.length_c   1.000
_cell.angle_alpha   90.00
_cell.angle_beta   90.00
_cell.angle_gamma   90.00
#
_symmetry.space_group_name_H-M   'P 1'
#
loop_
_entity.id
_entity.type
_entity.pdbx_description
1 polymer ?
#
loop_
_entity_poly.entity_id
_entity_poly.type
_entity_poly.pdbx_seq_one_letter_code
_entity_poly.pdbx_strand_id
1 'polypeptide(L)'
;MRRIMPVLLSTAVAGALLPAGTAVADPGVIVLQTSMLDVSQSGALRYLQVRAASPAGVAKVHIGLRASGADRPYGSVDDMRRFRGTDANGEWQPAGTVTVRPGRTYLDVEVTDRDGDTAVKRDAAFVDLPGDRLTVTSFGPDGSLDGPFHARLTVGHSRPVDRVEARLVKAATDVAVADFGRLGATGGTGGVTSYRSLRPVDVPVGDYEIVATVWDDRGDRVERRSQPFGRRLPVAFADLRQDRTVVDADHTGVAVTGRLTDPATGGPLPGVTVRDADHTGVATRTGADGRFALTLDARDRVQLPIVAEGHGAYAGKSAHVEVVHRALATRLSAAASPVTRVGRQITLSGKLERQDAAGAWRVLAGQDVTLRLGEAAVTARTGADGRYSARTAVPASGAWEATFAGNRDFKPVRTLTGAVHVQYTAGFQDFGATSAKGGVTARGRLLRTLVTGAKAPVANRPVTLQFSADGRTWTRAKDGRTDAQGRFAVSAAAPRTGSWRVFYDGIDSGVSDTPDTLAYSPVVRGTAFTRFGAAPEPVRKGRTITVSGRLGPVAAGTAVQIYFKADHSTKWTLLATAETGAKGLFSKGFKASKDGSWKAVHTGGGLYLGSSSTTDHVDVR
;
A
#
# COMPACT_ATOMS: atom_id res chain seq x y z
N MET A 1 -20.29 6.48 -14.76
CA MET A 1 -18.96 7.13 -14.73
C MET A 1 -18.52 7.39 -16.16
N ARG A 2 -18.58 8.67 -16.57
CA ARG A 2 -18.16 9.17 -17.89
C ARG A 2 -16.65 9.01 -18.03
N ARG A 3 -16.18 8.39 -19.12
CA ARG A 3 -14.77 8.46 -19.53
C ARG A 3 -14.63 9.60 -20.54
N ILE A 4 -13.83 10.58 -20.13
CA ILE A 4 -13.45 11.78 -20.85
C ILE A 4 -12.32 11.40 -21.81
N MET A 5 -12.48 11.67 -23.11
CA MET A 5 -11.38 11.65 -24.09
C MET A 5 -10.79 13.06 -24.20
N PRO A 6 -9.45 13.20 -24.33
CA PRO A 6 -8.80 14.49 -24.42
C PRO A 6 -8.93 15.09 -25.82
N VAL A 7 -9.21 16.39 -25.86
CA VAL A 7 -9.23 17.26 -27.05
C VAL A 7 -7.81 17.77 -27.28
N LEU A 8 -7.22 17.45 -28.42
CA LEU A 8 -6.00 18.09 -28.92
C LEU A 8 -6.41 19.31 -29.76
N LEU A 9 -6.12 20.50 -29.22
CA LEU A 9 -6.36 21.80 -29.85
C LEU A 9 -5.07 22.19 -30.59
N SER A 10 -5.09 22.24 -31.91
CA SER A 10 -3.99 22.77 -32.73
C SER A 10 -4.40 24.10 -33.35
N THR A 11 -3.94 25.20 -32.75
CA THR A 11 -4.01 26.56 -33.31
C THR A 11 -2.80 26.79 -34.22
N ALA A 12 -3.04 26.91 -35.53
CA ALA A 12 -2.04 27.38 -36.48
C ALA A 12 -2.28 28.87 -36.77
N VAL A 13 -1.31 29.71 -36.41
CA VAL A 13 -1.17 31.07 -36.94
C VAL A 13 0.03 31.04 -37.87
N ALA A 14 -0.20 31.24 -39.16
CA ALA A 14 0.83 31.32 -40.19
C ALA A 14 1.09 32.79 -40.54
N GLY A 15 2.29 33.28 -40.25
CA GLY A 15 2.86 34.48 -40.86
C GLY A 15 3.98 34.05 -41.80
N ALA A 16 3.77 34.22 -43.10
CA ALA A 16 4.68 33.80 -44.18
C ALA A 16 5.75 34.86 -44.48
N LEU A 17 6.81 34.44 -45.19
CA LEU A 17 7.46 35.23 -46.25
C LEU A 17 8.44 34.36 -47.06
N LEU A 18 8.17 34.24 -48.37
CA LEU A 18 9.07 34.09 -49.56
C LEU A 18 8.31 33.42 -50.74
N PRO A 19 8.76 33.60 -52.00
CA PRO A 19 8.58 34.75 -52.89
C PRO A 19 7.51 34.51 -53.98
N ALA A 20 7.15 35.59 -54.68
CA ALA A 20 6.08 35.64 -55.68
C ALA A 20 6.25 34.65 -56.85
N GLY A 21 5.28 33.74 -56.98
CA GLY A 21 5.02 32.96 -58.18
C GLY A 21 3.51 32.94 -58.42
N THR A 22 3.09 33.50 -59.56
CA THR A 22 1.73 33.50 -60.15
C THR A 22 0.57 33.44 -59.16
N ALA A 23 -0.15 34.56 -59.00
CA ALA A 23 -1.44 34.60 -58.33
C ALA A 23 -2.37 33.55 -58.96
N VAL A 24 -2.46 32.38 -58.32
CA VAL A 24 -3.53 31.43 -58.53
C VAL A 24 -4.75 32.09 -57.92
N ALA A 25 -5.82 32.26 -58.70
CA ALA A 25 -7.08 32.75 -58.17
C ALA A 25 -7.43 31.98 -56.89
N ASP A 26 -7.73 32.70 -55.82
CA ASP A 26 -8.21 32.12 -54.56
C ASP A 26 -9.40 31.22 -54.91
N PRO A 27 -9.46 29.94 -54.49
CA PRO A 27 -10.39 28.95 -55.05
C PRO A 27 -11.89 29.26 -54.81
N GLY A 28 -12.22 30.41 -54.24
CA GLY A 28 -13.57 30.84 -53.91
C GLY A 28 -14.24 29.91 -52.89
N VAL A 29 -15.53 30.14 -52.66
CA VAL A 29 -16.36 29.15 -51.97
C VAL A 29 -16.47 27.87 -52.79
N ILE A 30 -16.40 26.71 -52.12
CA ILE A 30 -16.48 25.40 -52.77
C ILE A 30 -17.31 24.40 -51.95
N VAL A 31 -18.17 23.65 -52.64
CA VAL A 31 -18.87 22.48 -52.10
C VAL A 31 -17.98 21.25 -52.22
N LEU A 32 -17.36 20.84 -51.10
CA LEU A 32 -16.42 19.72 -51.09
C LEU A 32 -17.15 18.37 -51.18
N GLN A 33 -18.23 18.18 -50.41
CA GLN A 33 -18.93 16.89 -50.34
C GLN A 33 -20.36 17.01 -49.81
N THR A 34 -21.29 16.21 -50.34
CA THR A 34 -22.66 16.07 -49.80
C THR A 34 -22.91 14.64 -49.37
N SER A 35 -22.92 14.36 -48.07
CA SER A 35 -23.07 13.02 -47.49
C SER A 35 -24.51 12.71 -47.12
N MET A 36 -24.95 11.50 -47.48
CA MET A 36 -26.19 10.91 -46.98
C MET A 36 -25.91 9.51 -46.46
N LEU A 37 -26.36 9.22 -45.25
CA LEU A 37 -26.35 7.87 -44.69
C LEU A 37 -27.77 7.49 -44.26
N ASP A 38 -28.17 6.28 -44.64
CA ASP A 38 -29.33 5.57 -44.14
C ASP A 38 -30.68 6.27 -44.38
N VAL A 39 -31.24 6.02 -45.56
CA VAL A 39 -32.62 6.38 -45.86
C VAL A 39 -33.52 5.31 -45.24
N SER A 40 -34.26 5.68 -44.21
CA SER A 40 -35.31 4.80 -43.69
C SER A 40 -36.31 4.46 -44.79
N GLN A 41 -36.90 3.26 -44.77
CA GLN A 41 -38.01 2.92 -45.71
C GLN A 41 -39.18 3.92 -45.63
N SER A 42 -39.26 4.70 -44.54
CA SER A 42 -40.23 5.79 -44.32
C SER A 42 -39.91 7.12 -45.03
N GLY A 43 -38.79 7.24 -45.75
CA GLY A 43 -38.44 8.46 -46.50
C GLY A 43 -37.78 9.58 -45.68
N ALA A 44 -37.51 9.35 -44.40
CA ALA A 44 -36.73 10.26 -43.56
C ALA A 44 -35.23 10.01 -43.74
N LEU A 45 -34.49 11.06 -44.12
CA LEU A 45 -33.03 11.10 -44.17
C LEU A 45 -32.48 11.19 -42.75
N ARG A 46 -31.81 10.13 -42.28
CA ARG A 46 -31.25 10.09 -40.92
C ARG A 46 -29.94 10.84 -40.77
N TYR A 47 -29.23 11.05 -41.88
CA TYR A 47 -27.95 11.73 -41.91
C TYR A 47 -27.79 12.47 -43.23
N LEU A 48 -27.82 13.80 -43.19
CA LEU A 48 -27.55 14.68 -44.33
C LEU A 48 -26.47 15.68 -43.91
N GLN A 49 -25.32 15.66 -44.59
CA GLN A 49 -24.22 16.58 -44.32
C GLN A 49 -23.73 17.25 -45.58
N VAL A 50 -23.32 18.50 -45.49
CA VAL A 50 -22.57 19.20 -46.53
C VAL A 50 -21.23 19.61 -45.94
N ARG A 51 -20.13 19.21 -46.57
CA ARG A 51 -18.79 19.74 -46.30
C ARG A 51 -18.47 20.79 -47.35
N ALA A 52 -18.03 21.94 -46.90
CA ALA A 52 -17.68 23.07 -47.75
C ALA A 52 -16.48 23.84 -47.18
N ALA A 53 -15.80 24.58 -48.04
CA ALA A 53 -14.70 25.43 -47.66
C ALA A 53 -14.81 26.79 -48.37
N SER A 54 -14.36 27.84 -47.71
CA SER A 54 -14.15 29.16 -48.28
C SER A 54 -13.08 29.88 -47.45
N PRO A 55 -12.09 30.56 -48.05
CA PRO A 55 -11.17 31.43 -47.33
C PRO A 55 -11.87 32.54 -46.54
N ALA A 56 -12.94 33.12 -47.09
CA ALA A 56 -13.81 34.10 -46.44
C ALA A 56 -14.70 33.50 -45.33
N GLY A 57 -14.77 32.17 -45.30
CA GLY A 57 -15.59 31.39 -44.39
C GLY A 57 -17.05 31.30 -44.85
N VAL A 58 -17.60 30.09 -44.81
CA VAL A 58 -18.97 29.80 -45.22
C VAL A 58 -19.98 30.50 -44.31
N ALA A 59 -20.93 31.20 -44.92
CA ALA A 59 -22.00 31.94 -44.24
C ALA A 59 -23.35 31.21 -44.31
N LYS A 60 -23.69 30.61 -45.45
CA LYS A 60 -24.96 29.91 -45.67
C LYS A 60 -24.74 28.62 -46.47
N VAL A 61 -25.49 27.57 -46.11
CA VAL A 61 -25.63 26.35 -46.90
C VAL A 61 -27.12 26.13 -47.17
N HIS A 62 -27.49 25.98 -48.44
CA HIS A 62 -28.84 25.71 -48.91
C HIS A 62 -28.85 24.39 -49.70
N ILE A 63 -29.92 23.60 -49.54
CA ILE A 63 -30.11 22.37 -50.31
C ILE A 63 -31.49 22.38 -50.96
N GLY A 64 -31.55 22.30 -52.29
CA GLY A 64 -32.77 22.05 -53.06
C GLY A 64 -33.02 20.55 -53.25
N LEU A 65 -34.23 20.09 -52.95
CA LEU A 65 -34.70 18.72 -53.18
C LEU A 65 -35.44 18.65 -54.52
N ARG A 66 -34.87 18.00 -55.53
CA ARG A 66 -35.42 17.98 -56.90
C ARG A 66 -35.77 16.58 -57.34
N ALA A 67 -36.96 16.40 -57.92
CA ALA A 67 -37.34 15.10 -58.48
C ALA A 67 -36.57 14.82 -59.77
N SER A 68 -36.32 13.55 -60.07
CA SER A 68 -35.73 13.16 -61.36
C SER A 68 -36.56 13.68 -62.54
N GLY A 69 -35.89 14.24 -63.56
CA GLY A 69 -36.53 14.85 -64.72
C GLY A 69 -37.18 16.21 -64.48
N ALA A 70 -37.15 16.76 -63.26
CA ALA A 70 -37.62 18.10 -62.96
C ALA A 70 -36.48 19.13 -62.99
N ASP A 71 -36.80 20.36 -63.41
CA ASP A 71 -35.86 21.49 -63.43
C ASP A 71 -35.88 22.33 -62.14
N ARG A 72 -36.96 22.23 -61.36
CA ARG A 72 -37.16 22.98 -60.11
C ARG A 72 -37.25 22.04 -58.90
N PRO A 73 -36.66 22.43 -57.75
CA PRO A 73 -36.81 21.67 -56.52
C PRO A 73 -38.26 21.70 -56.03
N TYR A 74 -38.73 20.58 -55.48
CA TYR A 74 -40.03 20.45 -54.83
C TYR A 74 -39.99 20.81 -53.34
N GLY A 75 -38.79 20.99 -52.77
CA GLY A 75 -38.58 21.38 -51.38
C GLY A 75 -37.16 21.91 -51.17
N SER A 76 -36.90 22.56 -50.04
CA SER A 76 -35.56 23.02 -49.67
C SER A 76 -35.22 22.74 -48.22
N VAL A 77 -33.93 22.79 -47.91
CA VAL A 77 -33.36 22.72 -46.56
C VAL A 77 -32.45 23.94 -46.38
N ASP A 78 -32.89 24.88 -45.54
CA ASP A 78 -32.22 26.15 -45.29
C ASP A 78 -31.65 26.26 -43.87
N ASP A 79 -32.06 25.37 -42.95
CA ASP A 79 -31.72 25.37 -41.52
C ASP A 79 -30.39 24.63 -41.23
N MET A 80 -29.43 24.75 -42.12
CA MET A 80 -28.13 24.08 -42.03
C MET A 80 -27.24 24.71 -40.94
N ARG A 81 -26.80 23.91 -39.96
CA ARG A 81 -25.94 24.32 -38.85
C ARG A 81 -24.58 23.63 -38.91
N ARG A 82 -23.51 24.36 -38.61
CA ARG A 82 -22.16 23.78 -38.52
C ARG A 82 -22.12 22.76 -37.38
N PHE A 83 -21.83 21.51 -37.74
CA PHE A 83 -21.70 20.38 -36.83
C PHE A 83 -20.25 20.12 -36.42
N ARG A 84 -19.31 20.30 -37.36
CA ARG A 84 -17.86 20.06 -37.15
C ARG A 84 -17.04 21.05 -37.98
N GLY A 85 -15.79 21.28 -37.55
CA GLY A 85 -14.82 22.10 -38.28
C GLY A 85 -14.94 23.58 -37.99
N THR A 86 -14.37 24.39 -38.88
CA THR A 86 -14.32 25.85 -38.78
C THR A 86 -15.22 26.48 -39.82
N ASP A 87 -15.37 27.80 -39.77
CA ASP A 87 -16.03 28.56 -40.83
C ASP A 87 -15.32 28.44 -42.18
N ALA A 88 -13.99 28.33 -42.18
CA ALA A 88 -13.20 28.23 -43.40
C ALA A 88 -13.23 26.82 -44.03
N ASN A 89 -13.46 25.78 -43.22
CA ASN A 89 -13.56 24.38 -43.64
C ASN A 89 -14.38 23.63 -42.60
N GLY A 90 -15.64 23.36 -42.94
CA GLY A 90 -16.63 22.87 -41.99
C GLY A 90 -17.55 21.81 -42.58
N GLU A 91 -18.31 21.17 -41.70
CA GLU A 91 -19.42 20.27 -42.04
C GLU A 91 -20.71 20.82 -41.45
N TRP A 92 -21.75 20.93 -42.28
CA TRP A 92 -23.08 21.43 -41.93
C TRP A 92 -24.12 20.32 -41.98
N GLN A 93 -25.07 20.34 -41.05
CA GLN A 93 -26.20 19.43 -40.95
C GLN A 93 -27.51 20.20 -40.75
N PRO A 94 -28.65 19.69 -41.22
CA PRO A 94 -29.95 20.28 -40.90
C PRO A 94 -30.23 20.19 -39.39
N ALA A 95 -30.98 21.14 -38.84
CA ALA A 95 -31.35 21.10 -37.43
C ALA A 95 -32.42 20.03 -37.14
N GLY A 96 -33.16 19.59 -38.16
CA GLY A 96 -34.18 18.54 -38.08
C GLY A 96 -34.05 17.45 -39.13
N THR A 97 -35.02 16.54 -39.13
CA THR A 97 -35.14 15.45 -40.11
C THR A 97 -35.64 15.98 -41.45
N VAL A 98 -34.98 15.59 -42.53
CA VAL A 98 -35.40 15.91 -43.91
C VAL A 98 -36.14 14.71 -44.50
N THR A 99 -37.33 14.94 -45.05
CA THR A 99 -38.15 13.89 -45.68
C THR A 99 -38.17 14.06 -47.19
N VAL A 100 -37.94 12.99 -47.94
CA VAL A 100 -37.96 12.98 -49.40
C VAL A 100 -39.12 12.15 -49.95
N ARG A 101 -39.59 12.47 -51.16
CA ARG A 101 -40.72 11.78 -51.80
C ARG A 101 -40.31 10.41 -52.34
N PRO A 102 -41.24 9.44 -52.47
CA PRO A 102 -41.00 8.19 -53.20
C PRO A 102 -40.44 8.45 -54.61
N GLY A 103 -39.53 7.59 -55.06
CA GLY A 103 -38.77 7.78 -56.29
C GLY A 103 -37.43 8.49 -56.08
N ARG A 104 -36.79 8.92 -57.18
CA ARG A 104 -35.46 9.53 -57.16
C ARG A 104 -35.53 11.03 -56.86
N THR A 105 -34.81 11.44 -55.81
CA THR A 105 -34.59 12.84 -55.43
C THR A 105 -33.11 13.19 -55.56
N TYR A 106 -32.80 14.24 -56.30
CA TYR A 106 -31.48 14.88 -56.37
C TYR A 106 -31.39 16.01 -55.33
N LEU A 107 -30.19 16.17 -54.77
CA LEU A 107 -29.83 17.27 -53.88
C LEU A 107 -28.96 18.28 -54.63
N ASP A 108 -29.50 19.46 -54.88
CA ASP A 108 -28.73 20.59 -55.40
C ASP A 108 -28.23 21.41 -54.21
N VAL A 109 -26.91 21.56 -54.07
CA VAL A 109 -26.33 22.27 -52.93
C VAL A 109 -25.80 23.62 -53.38
N GLU A 110 -26.18 24.67 -52.67
CA GLU A 110 -25.66 26.02 -52.82
C GLU A 110 -24.99 26.46 -51.53
N VAL A 111 -23.78 26.98 -51.62
CA VAL A 111 -23.03 27.50 -50.48
C VAL A 111 -22.63 28.93 -50.77
N THR A 112 -22.92 29.83 -49.83
CA THR A 112 -22.55 31.24 -49.88
C THR A 112 -21.54 31.52 -48.78
N ASP A 113 -20.46 32.21 -49.09
CA ASP A 113 -19.50 32.66 -48.07
C ASP A 113 -19.83 34.06 -47.53
N ARG A 114 -18.98 34.57 -46.63
CA ARG A 114 -19.17 35.88 -45.98
C ARG A 114 -18.96 37.05 -46.91
N ASP A 115 -18.23 36.86 -48.01
CA ASP A 115 -17.99 37.90 -49.01
C ASP A 115 -19.14 37.96 -50.03
N GLY A 116 -20.03 36.96 -50.00
CA GLY A 116 -21.22 36.86 -50.84
C GLY A 116 -21.01 36.01 -52.09
N ASP A 117 -19.84 35.40 -52.24
CA ASP A 117 -19.58 34.47 -53.34
C ASP A 117 -20.38 33.19 -53.15
N THR A 118 -20.87 32.63 -54.24
CA THR A 118 -21.70 31.42 -54.23
C THR A 118 -21.11 30.29 -55.06
N ALA A 119 -21.19 29.07 -54.54
CA ALA A 119 -20.90 27.84 -55.27
C ALA A 119 -22.14 26.95 -55.29
N VAL A 120 -22.55 26.56 -56.49
CA VAL A 120 -23.67 25.66 -56.71
C VAL A 120 -23.16 24.34 -57.26
N LYS A 121 -23.45 23.25 -56.56
CA LYS A 121 -23.25 21.87 -57.02
C LYS A 121 -24.61 21.25 -57.25
N ARG A 122 -25.06 21.25 -58.51
CA ARG A 122 -26.23 20.47 -58.94
C ARG A 122 -25.95 18.98 -58.87
N ASP A 123 -26.98 18.20 -58.58
CA ASP A 123 -26.91 16.75 -58.44
C ASP A 123 -25.78 16.31 -57.49
N ALA A 124 -25.54 17.09 -56.42
CA ALA A 124 -24.43 16.86 -55.50
C ALA A 124 -24.51 15.49 -54.81
N ALA A 125 -25.73 14.99 -54.64
CA ALA A 125 -26.02 13.60 -54.31
C ALA A 125 -27.48 13.26 -54.70
N PHE A 126 -27.86 11.99 -54.61
CA PHE A 126 -29.23 11.54 -54.86
C PHE A 126 -29.68 10.50 -53.83
N VAL A 127 -31.00 10.35 -53.69
CA VAL A 127 -31.66 9.31 -52.89
C VAL A 127 -32.80 8.69 -53.69
N ASP A 128 -32.89 7.36 -53.66
CA ASP A 128 -34.02 6.60 -54.16
C ASP A 128 -34.90 6.09 -53.00
N LEU A 129 -36.21 6.01 -53.22
CA LEU A 129 -37.17 5.48 -52.25
C LEU A 129 -38.19 4.52 -52.91
N PRO A 130 -38.28 3.25 -52.48
CA PRO A 130 -37.37 2.56 -51.56
C PRO A 130 -35.96 2.44 -52.17
N GLY A 131 -34.92 2.61 -51.34
CA GLY A 131 -33.58 2.92 -51.84
C GLY A 131 -32.75 1.74 -52.31
N ASP A 132 -32.16 1.88 -53.50
CA ASP A 132 -30.94 1.16 -53.87
C ASP A 132 -29.76 1.80 -53.11
N ARG A 133 -28.91 0.98 -52.50
CA ARG A 133 -27.73 1.46 -51.78
C ARG A 133 -26.59 1.64 -52.78
N LEU A 134 -25.98 2.82 -52.85
CA LEU A 134 -24.68 3.06 -53.48
C LEU A 134 -23.92 4.10 -52.64
N THR A 135 -22.89 3.68 -51.92
CA THR A 135 -22.21 4.50 -50.91
C THR A 135 -20.71 4.21 -50.87
N VAL A 136 -19.90 5.22 -50.55
CA VAL A 136 -18.48 5.06 -50.20
C VAL A 136 -18.33 5.36 -48.72
N THR A 137 -17.76 4.44 -47.95
CA THR A 137 -17.80 4.51 -46.46
C THR A 137 -16.44 4.59 -45.79
N SER A 138 -15.42 3.91 -46.30
CA SER A 138 -14.05 3.95 -45.77
C SER A 138 -13.10 4.14 -46.93
N PHE A 139 -12.29 5.21 -46.91
CA PHE A 139 -11.35 5.49 -48.00
C PHE A 139 -10.23 6.45 -47.63
N GLY A 140 -9.04 6.19 -48.15
CA GLY A 140 -7.82 6.92 -47.83
C GLY A 140 -6.59 6.27 -48.46
N PRO A 141 -5.39 6.77 -48.13
CA PRO A 141 -4.14 6.16 -48.56
C PRO A 141 -3.96 4.79 -47.90
N ASP A 142 -3.35 3.88 -48.64
CA ASP A 142 -3.04 2.52 -48.22
C ASP A 142 -1.53 2.29 -48.21
N GLY A 143 -0.98 2.10 -47.02
CA GLY A 143 0.46 1.96 -46.77
C GLY A 143 1.07 3.19 -46.08
N SER A 144 2.41 3.19 -45.94
CA SER A 144 3.15 4.37 -45.48
C SER A 144 3.10 5.49 -46.54
N LEU A 145 3.07 6.73 -46.08
CA LEU A 145 3.13 7.93 -46.93
C LEU A 145 4.58 8.38 -47.23
N ASP A 146 5.58 7.67 -46.71
CA ASP A 146 7.00 7.98 -46.95
C ASP A 146 7.42 7.72 -48.41
N GLY A 147 6.64 6.94 -49.16
CA GLY A 147 6.88 6.60 -50.56
C GLY A 147 5.59 6.54 -51.38
N PRO A 148 5.62 5.90 -52.57
CA PRO A 148 4.44 5.70 -53.38
C PRO A 148 3.35 4.95 -52.61
N PHE A 149 2.11 5.44 -52.63
CA PHE A 149 0.99 4.83 -51.90
C PHE A 149 -0.19 4.54 -52.82
N HIS A 150 -1.01 3.56 -52.44
CA HIS A 150 -2.24 3.22 -53.16
C HIS A 150 -3.44 3.96 -52.59
N ALA A 151 -4.48 4.19 -53.39
CA ALA A 151 -5.80 4.52 -52.87
C ALA A 151 -6.53 3.23 -52.51
N ARG A 152 -7.22 3.20 -51.36
CA ARG A 152 -8.13 2.13 -50.97
C ARG A 152 -9.48 2.72 -50.60
N LEU A 153 -10.56 2.09 -51.05
CA LEU A 153 -11.91 2.41 -50.58
C LEU A 153 -12.83 1.20 -50.47
N THR A 154 -13.91 1.35 -49.70
CA THR A 154 -15.01 0.39 -49.60
C THR A 154 -16.30 1.01 -50.12
N VAL A 155 -16.97 0.27 -51.01
CA VAL A 155 -18.25 0.64 -51.62
C VAL A 155 -19.35 -0.27 -51.07
N GLY A 156 -20.36 0.31 -50.43
CA GLY A 156 -21.58 -0.39 -50.08
C GLY A 156 -22.60 -0.23 -51.20
N HIS A 157 -23.07 -1.34 -51.75
CA HIS A 157 -24.00 -1.39 -52.90
C HIS A 157 -25.16 -2.38 -52.70
N SER A 158 -26.26 -2.18 -53.41
CA SER A 158 -27.35 -3.15 -53.60
C SER A 158 -27.37 -3.74 -55.03
N ARG A 159 -26.62 -3.14 -55.95
CA ARG A 159 -26.53 -3.47 -57.37
C ARG A 159 -25.06 -3.64 -57.80
N PRO A 160 -24.76 -4.32 -58.92
CA PRO A 160 -23.40 -4.41 -59.42
C PRO A 160 -22.76 -3.03 -59.64
N VAL A 161 -21.52 -2.88 -59.20
CA VAL A 161 -20.69 -1.68 -59.41
C VAL A 161 -19.98 -1.83 -60.77
N ASP A 162 -20.22 -0.91 -61.71
CA ASP A 162 -19.59 -0.90 -63.05
C ASP A 162 -18.11 -0.52 -62.95
N ARG A 163 -17.82 0.64 -62.35
CA ARG A 163 -16.44 1.09 -62.16
C ARG A 163 -16.26 2.01 -60.97
N VAL A 164 -15.02 2.06 -60.51
CA VAL A 164 -14.55 2.93 -59.44
C VAL A 164 -13.29 3.62 -59.92
N GLU A 165 -13.27 4.95 -59.85
CA GLU A 165 -12.12 5.78 -60.18
C GLU A 165 -11.72 6.63 -58.99
N ALA A 166 -10.45 6.97 -58.84
CA ALA A 166 -10.01 7.91 -57.83
C ALA A 166 -8.90 8.82 -58.32
N ARG A 167 -8.93 10.08 -57.87
CA ARG A 167 -7.86 11.07 -58.10
C ARG A 167 -7.41 11.67 -56.78
N LEU A 168 -6.18 12.16 -56.76
CA LEU A 168 -5.62 12.91 -55.63
C LEU A 168 -5.73 14.41 -55.92
N VAL A 169 -6.20 15.17 -54.93
CA VAL A 169 -6.30 16.64 -55.00
C VAL A 169 -5.61 17.28 -53.79
N LYS A 170 -5.20 18.55 -53.91
CA LYS A 170 -4.76 19.32 -52.75
C LYS A 170 -5.92 19.48 -51.75
N ALA A 171 -5.63 19.31 -50.47
CA ALA A 171 -6.64 19.33 -49.42
C ALA A 171 -7.51 20.60 -49.47
N ALA A 172 -8.83 20.42 -49.31
CA ALA A 172 -9.83 21.49 -49.37
C ALA A 172 -9.86 22.28 -50.70
N THR A 173 -9.38 21.70 -51.80
CA THR A 173 -9.47 22.28 -53.14
C THR A 173 -9.85 21.23 -54.19
N ASP A 174 -10.07 21.65 -55.44
CA ASP A 174 -10.22 20.75 -56.60
C ASP A 174 -8.97 20.63 -57.48
N VAL A 175 -7.83 21.16 -57.02
CA VAL A 175 -6.58 21.11 -57.78
C VAL A 175 -6.05 19.68 -57.78
N ALA A 176 -6.18 19.00 -58.93
CA ALA A 176 -5.67 17.64 -59.12
C ALA A 176 -4.13 17.60 -59.09
N VAL A 177 -3.61 16.58 -58.42
CA VAL A 177 -2.16 16.37 -58.20
C VAL A 177 -1.70 15.06 -58.82
N ALA A 178 -2.53 14.01 -58.74
CA ALA A 178 -2.27 12.71 -59.35
C ALA A 178 -3.58 11.99 -59.64
N ASP A 179 -3.53 10.97 -60.48
CA ASP A 179 -4.68 10.12 -60.82
C ASP A 179 -4.34 8.66 -60.48
N PHE A 180 -5.22 7.98 -59.73
CA PHE A 180 -5.09 6.55 -59.45
C PHE A 180 -5.73 5.69 -60.55
N GLY A 181 -6.50 6.31 -61.45
CA GLY A 181 -7.26 5.67 -62.52
C GLY A 181 -8.38 4.80 -61.99
N ARG A 182 -8.69 3.74 -62.74
CA ARG A 182 -9.66 2.72 -62.33
C ARG A 182 -9.08 1.84 -61.22
N LEU A 183 -9.84 1.65 -60.16
CA LEU A 183 -9.48 0.76 -59.05
C LEU A 183 -9.97 -0.66 -59.31
N GLY A 184 -9.15 -1.64 -58.89
CA GLY A 184 -9.49 -3.06 -58.93
C GLY A 184 -10.21 -3.50 -57.66
N ALA A 185 -11.22 -4.35 -57.80
CA ALA A 185 -11.85 -5.00 -56.66
C ALA A 185 -10.85 -5.97 -55.99
N THR A 186 -10.77 -5.93 -54.67
CA THR A 186 -9.84 -6.73 -53.85
C THR A 186 -10.55 -7.76 -52.98
N GLY A 187 -11.87 -7.65 -52.83
CA GLY A 187 -12.71 -8.60 -52.09
C GLY A 187 -14.03 -7.96 -51.66
N GLY A 188 -15.03 -8.76 -51.32
CA GLY A 188 -16.33 -8.26 -50.86
C GLY A 188 -17.36 -9.36 -50.58
N THR A 189 -18.26 -9.10 -49.63
CA THR A 189 -19.41 -9.96 -49.28
C THR A 189 -20.60 -9.08 -48.84
N GLY A 190 -21.84 -9.57 -49.00
CA GLY A 190 -23.04 -8.91 -48.45
C GLY A 190 -23.33 -7.51 -49.01
N GLY A 191 -23.10 -7.28 -50.31
CA GLY A 191 -23.31 -5.97 -50.94
C GLY A 191 -22.27 -4.92 -50.53
N VAL A 192 -21.08 -5.34 -50.14
CA VAL A 192 -19.96 -4.44 -49.85
C VAL A 192 -18.72 -4.95 -50.59
N THR A 193 -18.05 -4.08 -51.34
CA THR A 193 -16.85 -4.43 -52.10
C THR A 193 -15.73 -3.43 -51.82
N SER A 194 -14.53 -3.95 -51.55
CA SER A 194 -13.31 -3.18 -51.34
C SER A 194 -12.53 -3.04 -52.65
N TYR A 195 -12.04 -1.84 -52.91
CA TYR A 195 -11.29 -1.48 -54.10
C TYR A 195 -9.93 -0.90 -53.72
N ARG A 196 -8.93 -1.16 -54.57
CA ARG A 196 -7.58 -0.62 -54.44
C ARG A 196 -7.06 -0.15 -55.79
N SER A 197 -6.29 0.93 -55.82
CA SER A 197 -5.64 1.37 -57.06
C SER A 197 -4.66 0.31 -57.56
N LEU A 198 -4.63 0.12 -58.88
CA LEU A 198 -3.75 -0.86 -59.51
C LEU A 198 -2.29 -0.45 -59.41
N ARG A 199 -2.02 0.85 -59.46
CA ARG A 199 -0.69 1.45 -59.30
C ARG A 199 -0.69 2.42 -58.12
N PRO A 200 0.43 2.52 -57.40
CA PRO A 200 0.60 3.57 -56.41
C PRO A 200 0.91 4.90 -57.11
N VAL A 201 0.71 6.01 -56.39
CA VAL A 201 1.15 7.34 -56.81
C VAL A 201 2.21 7.86 -55.85
N ASP A 202 3.18 8.59 -56.38
CA ASP A 202 4.20 9.30 -55.62
C ASP A 202 4.01 10.79 -55.86
N VAL A 203 3.81 11.56 -54.79
CA VAL A 203 3.38 12.97 -54.88
C VAL A 203 4.17 13.82 -53.91
N PRO A 204 4.55 15.07 -54.21
CA PRO A 204 5.39 15.86 -53.31
C PRO A 204 4.85 16.00 -51.86
N VAL A 205 5.67 16.53 -50.96
CA VAL A 205 5.20 16.92 -49.61
C VAL A 205 4.02 17.88 -49.73
N GLY A 206 2.99 17.65 -48.94
CA GLY A 206 1.78 18.47 -48.97
C GLY A 206 0.62 17.82 -48.25
N ASP A 207 -0.51 18.53 -48.22
CA ASP A 207 -1.76 18.03 -47.68
C ASP A 207 -2.73 17.71 -48.82
N TYR A 208 -3.32 16.52 -48.75
CA TYR A 208 -4.07 15.93 -49.85
C TYR A 208 -5.39 15.32 -49.38
N GLU A 209 -6.29 15.17 -50.33
CA GLU A 209 -7.50 14.35 -50.23
C GLU A 209 -7.59 13.44 -51.46
N ILE A 210 -8.18 12.26 -51.28
CA ILE A 210 -8.55 11.37 -52.39
C ILE A 210 -10.02 11.64 -52.73
N VAL A 211 -10.30 11.96 -53.99
CA VAL A 211 -11.66 12.05 -54.54
C VAL A 211 -11.94 10.74 -55.28
N ALA A 212 -12.88 9.95 -54.78
CA ALA A 212 -13.34 8.72 -55.42
C ALA A 212 -14.70 8.94 -56.10
N THR A 213 -14.85 8.42 -57.31
CA THR A 213 -16.12 8.38 -58.03
C THR A 213 -16.49 6.92 -58.33
N VAL A 214 -17.74 6.56 -58.06
CA VAL A 214 -18.27 5.21 -58.21
C VAL A 214 -19.48 5.25 -59.13
N TRP A 215 -19.56 4.29 -60.05
CA TRP A 215 -20.70 4.07 -60.93
C TRP A 215 -21.28 2.66 -60.75
N ASP A 216 -22.59 2.54 -60.77
CA ASP A 216 -23.28 1.24 -60.86
C ASP A 216 -23.66 0.87 -62.30
N ASP A 217 -24.31 -0.27 -62.46
CA ASP A 217 -24.78 -0.82 -63.75
C ASP A 217 -25.86 0.03 -64.46
N ARG A 218 -26.46 1.02 -63.77
CA ARG A 218 -27.41 1.98 -64.36
C ARG A 218 -26.74 3.30 -64.77
N GLY A 219 -25.44 3.44 -64.46
CA GLY A 219 -24.71 4.69 -64.64
C GLY A 219 -24.91 5.69 -63.50
N ASP A 220 -25.49 5.27 -62.37
CA ASP A 220 -25.66 6.14 -61.21
C ASP A 220 -24.31 6.48 -60.60
N ARG A 221 -24.08 7.76 -60.31
CA ARG A 221 -22.76 8.29 -59.95
C ARG A 221 -22.73 8.80 -58.51
N VAL A 222 -21.77 8.33 -57.71
CA VAL A 222 -21.48 8.86 -56.37
C VAL A 222 -20.03 9.31 -56.28
N GLU A 223 -19.80 10.56 -55.86
CA GLU A 223 -18.47 11.14 -55.65
C GLU A 223 -18.25 11.51 -54.18
N ARG A 224 -17.08 11.15 -53.62
CA ARG A 224 -16.75 11.26 -52.19
C ARG A 224 -15.29 11.68 -51.99
N ARG A 225 -14.99 12.47 -50.93
CA ARG A 225 -13.64 12.94 -50.54
C ARG A 225 -13.13 12.37 -49.21
N SER A 226 -11.87 11.95 -49.17
CA SER A 226 -11.30 11.35 -47.97
C SER A 226 -11.15 12.41 -46.88
N GLN A 227 -10.85 11.97 -45.65
CA GLN A 227 -10.27 12.90 -44.68
C GLN A 227 -8.92 13.42 -45.21
N PRO A 228 -8.55 14.68 -44.92
CA PRO A 228 -7.24 15.21 -45.26
C PRO A 228 -6.12 14.36 -44.66
N PHE A 229 -5.06 14.15 -45.42
CA PHE A 229 -3.83 13.51 -44.94
C PHE A 229 -2.61 14.22 -45.51
N GLY A 230 -1.52 14.20 -44.74
CA GLY A 230 -0.29 14.89 -45.10
C GLY A 230 0.80 13.93 -45.52
N ARG A 231 1.42 14.16 -46.68
CA ARG A 231 2.77 13.63 -46.95
C ARG A 231 3.78 14.56 -46.31
N ARG A 232 4.75 14.01 -45.59
CA ARG A 232 5.81 14.75 -44.91
C ARG A 232 7.16 14.05 -45.12
N LEU A 233 8.25 14.78 -45.02
CA LEU A 233 9.62 14.24 -45.07
C LEU A 233 9.98 13.57 -43.74
N PRO A 234 10.73 12.46 -43.75
CA PRO A 234 11.19 11.82 -42.52
C PRO A 234 12.25 12.67 -41.83
N VAL A 235 12.39 12.49 -40.52
CA VAL A 235 13.45 13.10 -39.69
C VAL A 235 14.36 11.99 -39.15
N ALA A 236 15.62 12.28 -38.87
CA ALA A 236 16.50 11.40 -38.09
C ALA A 236 17.10 12.12 -36.88
N PHE A 237 17.18 11.39 -35.77
CA PHE A 237 18.06 11.74 -34.65
C PHE A 237 19.44 11.16 -34.95
N ALA A 238 20.44 12.03 -35.01
CA ALA A 238 21.86 11.69 -35.13
C ALA A 238 22.59 12.08 -33.84
N ASP A 239 23.66 11.36 -33.51
CA ASP A 239 24.52 11.63 -32.35
C ASP A 239 23.77 11.79 -31.02
N LEU A 240 22.66 11.06 -30.84
CA LEU A 240 21.88 11.11 -29.61
C LEU A 240 22.68 10.52 -28.44
N ARG A 241 22.97 11.34 -27.44
CA ARG A 241 23.82 11.00 -26.30
C ARG A 241 23.25 11.58 -25.01
N GLN A 242 23.59 10.95 -23.90
CA GLN A 242 23.31 11.43 -22.55
C GLN A 242 24.60 11.56 -21.75
N ASP A 243 24.64 12.51 -20.82
CA ASP A 243 25.82 12.75 -19.97
C ASP A 243 26.00 11.72 -18.86
N ARG A 244 24.92 11.05 -18.43
CA ARG A 244 24.96 9.95 -17.44
C ARG A 244 23.93 8.88 -17.77
N THR A 245 24.29 7.62 -17.49
CA THR A 245 23.42 6.43 -17.60
C THR A 245 22.90 5.96 -16.25
N VAL A 246 23.44 6.49 -15.15
CA VAL A 246 23.04 6.15 -13.79
C VAL A 246 22.62 7.43 -13.08
N VAL A 247 21.45 7.37 -12.44
CA VAL A 247 20.87 8.45 -11.64
C VAL A 247 20.65 7.98 -10.22
N ASP A 248 20.66 8.92 -9.29
CA ASP A 248 20.32 8.70 -7.89
C ASP A 248 19.46 9.85 -7.36
N ALA A 249 19.08 9.78 -6.09
CA ALA A 249 18.21 10.75 -5.45
C ALA A 249 18.74 12.21 -5.54
N ASP A 250 20.06 12.37 -5.65
CA ASP A 250 20.72 13.68 -5.70
C ASP A 250 20.93 14.16 -7.13
N HIS A 251 21.12 13.23 -8.06
CA HIS A 251 21.48 13.51 -9.45
C HIS A 251 20.42 12.91 -10.38
N THR A 252 19.25 13.55 -10.39
CA THR A 252 18.09 13.13 -11.18
C THR A 252 18.03 13.75 -12.58
N GLY A 253 18.67 14.90 -12.78
CA GLY A 253 18.76 15.53 -14.09
C GLY A 253 19.68 14.75 -15.02
N VAL A 254 19.30 14.60 -16.28
CA VAL A 254 20.10 13.96 -17.34
C VAL A 254 20.16 14.89 -18.53
N ALA A 255 21.36 15.32 -18.90
CA ALA A 255 21.55 16.16 -20.08
C ALA A 255 21.61 15.27 -21.32
N VAL A 256 20.66 15.48 -22.22
CA VAL A 256 20.56 14.79 -23.50
C VAL A 256 20.89 15.75 -24.61
N THR A 257 21.82 15.35 -25.47
CA THR A 257 22.22 16.11 -26.65
C THR A 257 22.05 15.26 -27.90
N GLY A 258 21.76 15.90 -29.03
CA GLY A 258 21.74 15.22 -30.32
C GLY A 258 21.67 16.22 -31.46
N ARG A 259 21.50 15.72 -32.67
CA ARG A 259 21.28 16.49 -33.88
C ARG A 259 20.06 15.96 -34.63
N LEU A 260 19.24 16.85 -35.18
CA LEU A 260 18.22 16.48 -36.15
C LEU A 260 18.72 16.70 -37.57
N THR A 261 18.55 15.69 -38.41
CA THR A 261 18.98 15.70 -39.81
C THR A 261 17.87 15.21 -40.74
N ASP A 262 17.90 15.71 -41.96
CA ASP A 262 17.19 15.11 -43.09
C ASP A 262 17.87 13.79 -43.48
N PRO A 263 17.19 12.64 -43.43
CA PRO A 263 17.79 11.35 -43.79
C PRO A 263 18.23 11.24 -45.25
N ALA A 264 17.60 11.98 -46.16
CA ALA A 264 17.89 11.91 -47.59
C ALA A 264 19.14 12.71 -47.97
N THR A 265 19.36 13.85 -47.34
CA THR A 265 20.48 14.76 -47.66
C THR A 265 21.60 14.76 -46.62
N GLY A 266 21.32 14.26 -45.41
CA GLY A 266 22.19 14.44 -44.24
C GLY A 266 22.23 15.87 -43.70
N GLY A 267 21.47 16.79 -44.30
CA GLY A 267 21.45 18.21 -43.94
C GLY A 267 20.86 18.45 -42.54
N PRO A 268 21.34 19.46 -41.80
CA PRO A 268 20.80 19.78 -40.48
C PRO A 268 19.38 20.37 -40.58
N LEU A 269 18.55 20.09 -39.58
CA LEU A 269 17.21 20.65 -39.46
C LEU A 269 17.15 21.72 -38.35
N PRO A 270 17.27 23.02 -38.68
CA PRO A 270 17.24 24.10 -37.69
C PRO A 270 15.82 24.50 -37.29
N GLY A 271 15.68 25.07 -36.10
CA GLY A 271 14.42 25.64 -35.61
C GLY A 271 13.36 24.62 -35.17
N VAL A 272 13.67 23.32 -35.22
CA VAL A 272 12.75 22.24 -34.83
C VAL A 272 12.67 22.18 -33.30
N THR A 273 11.44 22.18 -32.77
CA THR A 273 11.22 21.97 -31.34
C THR A 273 11.49 20.52 -30.97
N VAL A 274 12.41 20.31 -30.03
CA VAL A 274 12.70 19.02 -29.41
C VAL A 274 12.31 19.10 -27.94
N ARG A 275 11.56 18.12 -27.44
CA ARG A 275 11.02 18.16 -26.08
C ARG A 275 10.93 16.80 -25.41
N ASP A 276 10.74 16.81 -24.10
CA ASP A 276 10.29 15.64 -23.35
C ASP A 276 8.88 15.25 -23.80
N ALA A 277 8.67 13.96 -24.13
CA ALA A 277 7.36 13.45 -24.48
C ALA A 277 6.37 13.53 -23.31
N ASP A 278 6.87 13.28 -22.10
CA ASP A 278 6.05 13.17 -20.89
C ASP A 278 5.84 14.53 -20.21
N HIS A 279 6.72 15.51 -20.48
CA HIS A 279 6.67 16.85 -19.89
C HIS A 279 6.88 17.93 -20.96
N THR A 280 5.79 18.30 -21.63
CA THR A 280 5.85 19.21 -22.79
C THR A 280 6.43 20.60 -22.51
N GLY A 281 6.47 21.02 -21.23
CA GLY A 281 7.12 22.26 -20.79
C GLY A 281 8.66 22.23 -20.82
N VAL A 282 9.28 21.06 -20.97
CA VAL A 282 10.73 20.91 -21.13
C VAL A 282 11.05 20.75 -22.62
N ALA A 283 11.42 21.85 -23.26
CA ALA A 283 11.66 21.91 -24.70
C ALA A 283 12.85 22.81 -25.04
N THR A 284 13.42 22.57 -26.21
CA THR A 284 14.47 23.37 -26.83
C THR A 284 14.22 23.44 -28.33
N ARG A 285 14.93 24.33 -29.03
CA ARG A 285 14.92 24.37 -30.50
C ARG A 285 16.29 24.00 -31.03
N THR A 286 16.32 23.29 -32.15
CA THR A 286 17.57 22.98 -32.82
C THR A 286 18.24 24.25 -33.35
N GLY A 287 19.57 24.32 -33.21
CA GLY A 287 20.40 25.38 -33.79
C GLY A 287 20.54 25.26 -35.31
N ALA A 288 21.27 26.20 -35.91
CA ALA A 288 21.55 26.21 -37.36
C ALA A 288 22.19 24.91 -37.88
N ASP A 289 22.96 24.24 -37.04
CA ASP A 289 23.62 22.95 -37.32
C ASP A 289 22.77 21.73 -36.91
N GLY A 290 21.49 21.95 -36.58
CA GLY A 290 20.53 20.92 -36.19
C GLY A 290 20.72 20.39 -34.77
N ARG A 291 21.69 20.88 -34.00
CA ARG A 291 21.95 20.37 -32.64
C ARG A 291 20.92 20.86 -31.64
N PHE A 292 20.64 20.02 -30.66
CA PHE A 292 19.83 20.35 -29.49
C PHE A 292 20.48 19.85 -28.20
N ALA A 293 20.12 20.48 -27.09
CA ALA A 293 20.46 20.06 -25.74
C ALA A 293 19.24 20.25 -24.84
N LEU A 294 18.91 19.22 -24.06
CA LEU A 294 17.80 19.18 -23.11
C LEU A 294 18.30 18.63 -21.79
N THR A 295 17.74 19.07 -20.67
CA THR A 295 17.93 18.42 -19.37
C THR A 295 16.60 17.84 -18.93
N LEU A 296 16.55 16.52 -18.79
CA LEU A 296 15.36 15.76 -18.47
C LEU A 296 15.43 15.28 -17.02
N ASP A 297 14.31 15.27 -16.31
CA ASP A 297 14.21 14.67 -14.96
C ASP A 297 13.96 13.16 -15.09
N ALA A 298 14.85 12.36 -14.48
CA ALA A 298 14.83 10.91 -14.47
C ALA A 298 14.40 10.29 -13.12
N ARG A 299 13.96 11.09 -12.13
CA ARG A 299 13.67 10.62 -10.74
C ARG A 299 12.89 9.31 -10.69
N ASP A 300 11.90 9.14 -11.56
CA ASP A 300 11.01 7.97 -11.58
C ASP A 300 11.01 7.20 -12.92
N ARG A 301 11.97 7.47 -13.80
CA ARG A 301 11.96 6.97 -15.18
C ARG A 301 13.15 6.05 -15.44
N VAL A 302 12.94 5.07 -16.31
CA VAL A 302 13.99 4.19 -16.85
C VAL A 302 14.28 4.46 -18.32
N GLN A 303 13.31 5.09 -19.00
CA GLN A 303 13.44 5.59 -20.37
C GLN A 303 13.02 7.06 -20.39
N LEU A 304 13.78 7.87 -21.11
CA LEU A 304 13.55 9.29 -21.30
C LEU A 304 13.14 9.52 -22.77
N PRO A 305 11.84 9.44 -23.10
CA PRO A 305 11.35 9.72 -24.44
C PRO A 305 11.54 11.19 -24.83
N ILE A 306 12.06 11.38 -26.04
CA ILE A 306 12.35 12.68 -26.65
C ILE A 306 11.58 12.75 -27.97
N VAL A 307 10.90 13.86 -28.20
CA VAL A 307 10.10 14.10 -29.41
C VAL A 307 10.62 15.32 -30.13
N ALA A 308 10.94 15.15 -31.42
CA ALA A 308 11.05 16.22 -32.38
C ALA A 308 9.66 16.47 -32.98
N GLU A 309 9.14 17.69 -32.85
CA GLU A 309 7.85 18.03 -33.43
C GLU A 309 7.94 18.15 -34.95
N GLY A 310 6.80 17.94 -35.63
CA GLY A 310 6.73 18.21 -37.07
C GLY A 310 7.04 19.68 -37.36
N HIS A 311 7.85 19.94 -38.37
CA HIS A 311 8.34 21.28 -38.69
C HIS A 311 8.39 21.51 -40.20
N GLY A 312 7.56 22.43 -40.68
CA GLY A 312 7.39 22.69 -42.12
C GLY A 312 7.00 21.42 -42.88
N ALA A 313 7.87 21.00 -43.80
CA ALA A 313 7.70 19.81 -44.62
C ALA A 313 7.95 18.49 -43.87
N TYR A 314 8.58 18.52 -42.70
CA TYR A 314 9.06 17.33 -41.98
C TYR A 314 8.04 16.81 -40.96
N ALA A 315 7.97 15.48 -40.85
CA ALA A 315 7.18 14.78 -39.84
C ALA A 315 7.83 14.88 -38.45
N GLY A 316 7.03 14.73 -37.40
CA GLY A 316 7.57 14.54 -36.06
C GLY A 316 8.21 13.16 -35.89
N LYS A 317 9.16 13.04 -34.96
CA LYS A 317 9.82 11.77 -34.64
C LYS A 317 10.10 11.64 -33.15
N SER A 318 10.04 10.41 -32.65
CA SER A 318 10.38 10.09 -31.26
C SER A 318 11.64 9.24 -31.18
N ALA A 319 12.42 9.43 -30.12
CA ALA A 319 13.52 8.59 -29.70
C ALA A 319 13.50 8.46 -28.17
N HIS A 320 14.38 7.64 -27.59
CA HIS A 320 14.54 7.57 -26.14
C HIS A 320 16.01 7.29 -25.79
N VAL A 321 16.38 7.66 -24.56
CA VAL A 321 17.62 7.21 -23.92
C VAL A 321 17.28 6.47 -22.62
N GLU A 322 18.15 5.54 -22.21
CA GLU A 322 17.89 4.68 -21.05
C GLU A 322 18.74 5.06 -19.85
N VAL A 323 18.14 5.01 -18.67
CA VAL A 323 18.80 5.36 -17.41
C VAL A 323 18.50 4.32 -16.34
N VAL A 324 19.50 4.07 -15.49
CA VAL A 324 19.41 3.15 -14.37
C VAL A 324 19.36 3.94 -13.08
N HIS A 325 18.38 3.64 -12.23
CA HIS A 325 18.30 4.24 -10.91
C HIS A 325 19.14 3.45 -9.90
N ARG A 326 19.95 4.16 -9.09
CA ARG A 326 20.77 3.58 -8.03
C ARG A 326 20.40 4.15 -6.67
N ALA A 327 19.90 3.30 -5.79
CA ALA A 327 19.65 3.65 -4.40
C ALA A 327 20.95 3.97 -3.63
N LEU A 328 20.98 5.10 -2.92
CA LEU A 328 22.11 5.55 -2.10
C LEU A 328 22.20 4.76 -0.79
N ALA A 329 23.44 4.53 -0.33
CA ALA A 329 23.67 3.90 0.97
C ALA A 329 23.19 4.80 2.11
N THR A 330 22.69 4.20 3.19
CA THR A 330 22.24 4.92 4.38
C THR A 330 22.97 4.42 5.62
N ARG A 331 23.07 5.29 6.63
CA ARG A 331 23.52 4.94 7.97
C ARG A 331 22.61 5.55 9.03
N LEU A 332 22.50 4.86 10.14
CA LEU A 332 21.58 5.18 11.21
C LEU A 332 22.31 5.09 12.56
N SER A 333 22.12 6.10 13.41
CA SER A 333 22.52 6.06 14.81
C SER A 333 21.28 6.10 15.70
N ALA A 334 21.28 5.35 16.81
CA ALA A 334 20.17 5.36 17.76
C ALA A 334 20.68 5.39 19.21
N ALA A 335 19.96 6.10 20.07
CA ALA A 335 20.22 6.20 21.50
C ALA A 335 18.90 6.25 22.29
N ALA A 336 18.93 5.72 23.51
CA ALA A 336 17.84 5.80 24.47
C ALA A 336 18.27 6.60 25.70
N SER A 337 17.43 7.50 26.17
CA SER A 337 17.67 8.20 27.44
C SER A 337 17.69 7.21 28.61
N PRO A 338 18.52 7.43 29.64
CA PRO A 338 18.52 6.58 30.83
C PRO A 338 17.18 6.64 31.57
N VAL A 339 16.74 5.51 32.10
CA VAL A 339 15.52 5.39 32.90
C VAL A 339 15.67 4.23 33.88
N THR A 340 15.04 4.35 35.06
CA THR A 340 15.22 3.39 36.15
C THR A 340 14.02 2.49 36.38
N ARG A 341 12.83 2.78 35.84
CA ARG A 341 11.60 1.99 36.11
C ARG A 341 10.78 1.72 34.86
N VAL A 342 10.18 0.53 34.83
CA VAL A 342 9.24 0.11 33.78
C VAL A 342 8.05 1.07 33.67
N GLY A 343 7.56 1.29 32.46
CA GLY A 343 6.42 2.17 32.15
C GLY A 343 6.71 3.67 32.20
N ARG A 344 7.91 4.09 32.62
CA ARG A 344 8.31 5.50 32.52
C ARG A 344 8.60 5.87 31.07
N GLN A 345 8.34 7.14 30.74
CA GLN A 345 8.64 7.70 29.43
C GLN A 345 10.15 7.77 29.24
N ILE A 346 10.62 7.28 28.11
CA ILE A 346 11.97 7.45 27.59
C ILE A 346 11.93 8.27 26.32
N THR A 347 13.03 8.95 26.02
CA THR A 347 13.28 9.55 24.71
C THR A 347 14.21 8.64 23.92
N LEU A 348 13.73 8.20 22.76
CA LEU A 348 14.50 7.50 21.76
C LEU A 348 14.89 8.51 20.70
N SER A 349 16.18 8.60 20.36
CA SER A 349 16.68 9.60 19.43
C SER A 349 17.78 9.06 18.55
N GLY A 350 18.06 9.75 17.47
CA GLY A 350 19.09 9.33 16.54
C GLY A 350 19.25 10.27 15.36
N LYS A 351 19.99 9.80 14.35
CA LYS A 351 20.26 10.51 13.11
C LYS A 351 20.27 9.53 11.95
N LEU A 352 19.62 9.90 10.86
CA LEU A 352 19.64 9.18 9.59
C LEU A 352 20.40 10.01 8.56
N GLU A 353 21.33 9.36 7.87
CA GLU A 353 22.18 9.99 6.85
C GLU A 353 22.25 9.09 5.62
N ARG A 354 22.51 9.70 4.47
CA ARG A 354 22.74 9.04 3.19
C ARG A 354 24.12 9.37 2.68
N GLN A 355 24.71 8.48 1.90
CA GLN A 355 25.99 8.71 1.27
C GLN A 355 25.76 9.35 -0.12
N ASP A 356 26.37 10.51 -0.38
CA ASP A 356 26.35 11.12 -1.70
C ASP A 356 27.29 10.40 -2.68
N ALA A 357 27.24 10.81 -3.97
CA ALA A 357 28.08 10.22 -5.02
C ALA A 357 29.60 10.40 -4.78
N ALA A 358 30.00 11.42 -4.02
CA ALA A 358 31.38 11.67 -3.63
C ALA A 358 31.82 10.85 -2.39
N GLY A 359 30.91 10.03 -1.84
CA GLY A 359 31.17 9.19 -0.68
C GLY A 359 30.97 9.89 0.68
N ALA A 360 30.55 11.15 0.69
CA ALA A 360 30.33 11.90 1.91
C ALA A 360 28.92 11.68 2.48
N TRP A 361 28.83 11.65 3.81
CA TRP A 361 27.54 11.47 4.49
C TRP A 361 26.80 12.80 4.60
N ARG A 362 25.56 12.81 4.12
CA ARG A 362 24.64 13.95 4.11
C ARG A 362 23.39 13.62 4.91
N VAL A 363 22.73 14.68 5.36
CA VAL A 363 21.45 14.60 6.05
C VAL A 363 20.40 13.90 5.17
N LEU A 364 19.61 13.01 5.78
CA LEU A 364 18.43 12.43 5.17
C LEU A 364 17.18 12.78 5.99
N ALA A 365 16.51 13.86 5.57
CA ALA A 365 15.33 14.43 6.21
C ALA A 365 14.01 13.80 5.71
N GLY A 366 12.94 13.98 6.48
CA GLY A 366 11.58 13.61 6.10
C GLY A 366 11.31 12.11 5.98
N GLN A 367 12.20 11.26 6.49
CA GLN A 367 12.05 9.80 6.48
C GLN A 367 11.53 9.27 7.81
N ASP A 368 10.80 8.16 7.76
CA ASP A 368 10.31 7.49 8.96
C ASP A 368 11.32 6.45 9.47
N VAL A 369 11.65 6.55 10.75
CA VAL A 369 12.46 5.57 11.48
C VAL A 369 11.58 4.90 12.53
N THR A 370 11.47 3.58 12.45
CA THR A 370 10.70 2.79 13.41
C THR A 370 11.63 2.26 14.49
N LEU A 371 11.28 2.47 15.75
CA LEU A 371 12.01 1.95 16.91
C LEU A 371 11.18 0.84 17.57
N ARG A 372 11.78 -0.34 17.77
CA ARG A 372 11.09 -1.51 18.32
C ARG A 372 11.81 -2.14 19.51
N LEU A 373 11.04 -2.60 20.48
CA LEU A 373 11.49 -3.48 21.57
C LEU A 373 10.40 -4.53 21.84
N GLY A 374 10.60 -5.75 21.35
CA GLY A 374 9.57 -6.78 21.35
C GLY A 374 8.34 -6.36 20.53
N GLU A 375 7.17 -6.35 21.15
CA GLU A 375 5.92 -5.89 20.53
C GLU A 375 5.75 -4.37 20.55
N ALA A 376 6.48 -3.64 21.41
CA ALA A 376 6.41 -2.20 21.46
C ALA A 376 7.11 -1.59 20.23
N ALA A 377 6.42 -0.66 19.56
CA ALA A 377 6.95 0.06 18.41
C ALA A 377 6.54 1.54 18.47
N VAL A 378 7.44 2.43 18.07
CA VAL A 378 7.15 3.85 17.88
C VAL A 378 7.88 4.35 16.64
N THR A 379 7.23 5.19 15.84
CA THR A 379 7.82 5.77 14.63
C THR A 379 8.13 7.24 14.85
N ALA A 380 9.31 7.67 14.41
CA ALA A 380 9.76 9.06 14.45
C ALA A 380 10.17 9.50 13.04
N ARG A 381 9.78 10.73 12.65
CA ARG A 381 10.18 11.30 11.37
C ARG A 381 11.46 12.12 11.51
N THR A 382 12.39 12.00 10.57
CA THR A 382 13.65 12.77 10.58
C THR A 382 13.39 14.23 10.23
N GLY A 383 13.94 15.14 11.03
CA GLY A 383 13.89 16.58 10.81
C GLY A 383 14.82 17.05 9.70
N ALA A 384 14.85 18.36 9.47
CA ALA A 384 15.68 19.00 8.43
C ALA A 384 17.20 18.80 8.64
N ASP A 385 17.63 18.42 9.85
CA ASP A 385 19.01 18.09 10.21
C ASP A 385 19.28 16.56 10.23
N GLY A 386 18.30 15.76 9.79
CA GLY A 386 18.35 14.30 9.77
C GLY A 386 18.18 13.64 11.13
N ARG A 387 17.97 14.41 12.21
CA ARG A 387 17.73 13.86 13.55
C ARG A 387 16.28 13.45 13.70
N TYR A 388 16.05 12.40 14.48
CA TYR A 388 14.71 11.98 14.87
C TYR A 388 14.65 11.80 16.38
N SER A 389 13.46 11.99 16.95
CA SER A 389 13.20 11.80 18.37
C SER A 389 11.76 11.36 18.59
N ALA A 390 11.55 10.36 19.44
CA ALA A 390 10.23 9.92 19.87
C ALA A 390 10.21 9.66 21.38
N ARG A 391 9.07 9.92 22.01
CA ARG A 391 8.82 9.55 23.40
C ARG A 391 7.92 8.32 23.46
N THR A 392 8.27 7.38 24.31
CA THR A 392 7.48 6.17 24.53
C THR A 392 7.69 5.62 25.94
N ALA A 393 6.75 4.84 26.45
CA ALA A 393 6.92 4.13 27.71
C ALA A 393 7.84 2.92 27.50
N VAL A 394 8.83 2.73 28.39
CA VAL A 394 9.72 1.56 28.34
C VAL A 394 8.97 0.30 28.84
N PRO A 395 8.74 -0.71 27.98
CA PRO A 395 7.94 -1.88 28.36
C PRO A 395 8.74 -2.91 29.17
N ALA A 396 10.05 -2.96 28.95
CA ALA A 396 10.96 -3.93 29.56
C ALA A 396 12.42 -3.49 29.41
N SER A 397 13.33 -4.20 30.07
CA SER A 397 14.77 -4.06 29.81
C SER A 397 15.12 -4.57 28.41
N GLY A 398 16.04 -3.90 27.73
CA GLY A 398 16.52 -4.31 26.40
C GLY A 398 17.06 -3.15 25.56
N ALA A 399 17.60 -3.48 24.39
CA ALA A 399 18.01 -2.51 23.37
C ALA A 399 16.89 -2.32 22.36
N TRP A 400 16.61 -1.08 21.98
CA TRP A 400 15.64 -0.77 20.93
C TRP A 400 16.32 -0.91 19.56
N GLU A 401 15.68 -1.61 18.64
CA GLU A 401 16.08 -1.65 17.24
C GLU A 401 15.47 -0.46 16.51
N ALA A 402 16.32 0.42 16.00
CA ALA A 402 15.92 1.48 15.09
C ALA A 402 16.10 0.99 13.65
N THR A 403 15.06 1.14 12.83
CA THR A 403 15.03 0.67 11.45
C THR A 403 14.53 1.78 10.52
N PHE A 404 15.31 2.05 9.49
CA PHE A 404 14.86 2.73 8.28
C PHE A 404 14.64 1.68 7.19
N ALA A 405 13.40 1.53 6.74
CA ALA A 405 13.01 0.47 5.81
C ALA A 405 13.55 0.64 4.38
N GLY A 406 14.17 1.79 4.07
CA GLY A 406 14.56 2.11 2.72
C GLY A 406 13.38 2.50 1.83
N ASN A 407 13.69 2.91 0.61
CA ASN A 407 12.74 3.15 -0.47
C ASN A 407 13.49 3.00 -1.81
N ARG A 408 12.89 3.47 -2.92
CA ARG A 408 13.55 3.46 -4.24
C ARG A 408 14.91 4.17 -4.20
N ASP A 409 14.98 5.31 -3.52
CA ASP A 409 16.12 6.23 -3.49
C ASP A 409 17.22 5.86 -2.48
N PHE A 410 16.85 5.17 -1.41
CA PHE A 410 17.73 4.96 -0.26
C PHE A 410 17.67 3.52 0.25
N LYS A 411 18.83 2.91 0.47
CA LYS A 411 18.93 1.54 1.00
C LYS A 411 18.39 1.44 2.43
N PRO A 412 17.82 0.28 2.83
CA PRO A 412 17.43 0.04 4.21
C PRO A 412 18.63 -0.05 5.16
N VAL A 413 18.45 0.35 6.41
CA VAL A 413 19.46 0.18 7.47
C VAL A 413 18.78 -0.01 8.83
N ARG A 414 19.42 -0.79 9.70
CA ARG A 414 19.01 -1.01 11.09
C ARG A 414 20.18 -0.86 12.05
N THR A 415 19.91 -0.44 13.27
CA THR A 415 20.89 -0.37 14.36
C THR A 415 20.21 -0.57 15.71
N LEU A 416 20.98 -0.87 16.75
CA LEU A 416 20.48 -1.01 18.12
C LEU A 416 20.88 0.22 18.94
N THR A 417 20.02 0.62 19.88
CA THR A 417 20.44 1.48 20.98
C THR A 417 21.38 0.72 21.94
N GLY A 418 22.00 1.43 22.87
CA GLY A 418 22.49 0.79 24.10
C GLY A 418 21.34 0.11 24.87
N ALA A 419 21.65 -0.95 25.62
CA ALA A 419 20.66 -1.65 26.44
C ALA A 419 20.17 -0.76 27.58
N VAL A 420 18.85 -0.62 27.71
CA VAL A 420 18.21 0.05 28.83
C VAL A 420 17.86 -1.01 29.88
N HIS A 421 18.30 -0.80 31.11
CA HIS A 421 17.96 -1.67 32.25
C HIS A 421 16.94 -0.98 33.14
N VAL A 422 15.75 -1.56 33.29
CA VAL A 422 14.67 -0.98 34.08
C VAL A 422 14.30 -1.85 35.27
N GLN A 423 13.80 -1.19 36.31
CA GLN A 423 13.27 -1.84 37.48
C GLN A 423 11.78 -2.15 37.36
N TYR A 424 11.35 -3.31 37.86
CA TYR A 424 9.94 -3.65 38.00
C TYR A 424 9.52 -3.65 39.47
N THR A 425 8.23 -3.39 39.72
CA THR A 425 7.66 -3.53 41.06
C THR A 425 7.29 -5.00 41.31
N ALA A 426 7.98 -5.64 42.26
CA ALA A 426 7.65 -6.99 42.72
C ALA A 426 6.65 -6.97 43.89
N GLY A 427 6.00 -8.11 44.14
CA GLY A 427 5.11 -8.32 45.27
C GLY A 427 4.83 -9.80 45.53
N PHE A 428 4.60 -10.15 46.79
CA PHE A 428 4.14 -11.48 47.17
C PHE A 428 2.61 -11.57 47.08
N GLN A 429 2.13 -12.72 46.60
CA GLN A 429 0.71 -13.08 46.55
C GLN A 429 0.51 -14.48 47.12
N ASP A 430 -0.70 -14.79 47.59
CA ASP A 430 -1.10 -16.08 48.16
C ASP A 430 -0.16 -16.57 49.28
N PHE A 431 0.34 -15.63 50.08
CA PHE A 431 1.29 -15.94 51.14
C PHE A 431 0.61 -16.60 52.34
N GLY A 432 1.19 -17.69 52.82
CA GLY A 432 0.81 -18.34 54.06
C GLY A 432 1.97 -19.11 54.68
N ALA A 433 1.91 -19.36 55.99
CA ALA A 433 2.84 -20.27 56.65
C ALA A 433 2.11 -21.26 57.55
N THR A 434 2.70 -22.43 57.69
CA THR A 434 2.20 -23.54 58.50
C THR A 434 3.31 -24.08 59.38
N SER A 435 3.02 -24.37 60.65
CA SER A 435 3.96 -25.07 61.54
C SER A 435 3.59 -26.55 61.70
N ALA A 436 4.58 -27.43 61.58
CA ALA A 436 4.43 -28.86 61.84
C ALA A 436 5.79 -29.47 62.23
N LYS A 437 5.78 -30.49 63.12
CA LYS A 437 6.98 -31.27 63.47
C LYS A 437 8.22 -30.43 63.84
N GLY A 438 8.02 -29.31 64.54
CA GLY A 438 9.11 -28.43 65.00
C GLY A 438 9.71 -27.51 63.93
N GLY A 439 9.05 -27.33 62.78
CA GLY A 439 9.47 -26.42 61.72
C GLY A 439 8.34 -25.53 61.22
N VAL A 440 8.73 -24.47 60.51
CA VAL A 440 7.82 -23.56 59.80
C VAL A 440 8.06 -23.69 58.30
N THR A 441 6.98 -23.80 57.54
CA THR A 441 7.02 -23.77 56.07
C THR A 441 6.23 -22.57 55.58
N ALA A 442 6.90 -21.65 54.90
CA ALA A 442 6.27 -20.52 54.21
C ALA A 442 6.05 -20.86 52.74
N ARG A 443 4.87 -20.54 52.23
CA ARG A 443 4.49 -20.70 50.82
C ARG A 443 3.92 -19.40 50.29
N GLY A 444 4.08 -19.17 49.00
CA GLY A 444 3.50 -18.04 48.31
C GLY A 444 4.00 -17.94 46.88
N ARG A 445 3.66 -16.84 46.23
CA ARG A 445 4.05 -16.55 44.85
C ARG A 445 4.65 -15.15 44.74
N LEU A 446 5.82 -15.02 44.13
CA LEU A 446 6.46 -13.75 43.82
C LEU A 446 6.14 -13.34 42.38
N LEU A 447 5.54 -12.17 42.23
CA LEU A 447 5.11 -11.62 40.95
C LEU A 447 5.67 -10.22 40.74
N ARG A 448 5.98 -9.86 39.49
CA ARG A 448 6.31 -8.49 39.08
C ARG A 448 5.16 -7.86 38.31
N THR A 449 5.06 -6.54 38.37
CA THR A 449 4.05 -5.77 37.62
C THR A 449 4.65 -5.28 36.31
N LEU A 450 4.05 -5.68 35.19
CA LEU A 450 4.44 -5.23 33.85
C LEU A 450 3.88 -3.82 33.57
N VAL A 451 4.34 -3.18 32.49
CA VAL A 451 3.80 -1.88 32.04
C VAL A 451 2.28 -1.92 31.80
N THR A 452 1.74 -3.07 31.39
CA THR A 452 0.30 -3.28 31.15
C THR A 452 -0.51 -3.40 32.44
N GLY A 453 0.14 -3.41 33.61
CA GLY A 453 -0.47 -3.73 34.90
C GLY A 453 -0.60 -5.24 35.17
N ALA A 454 -0.38 -6.09 34.16
CA ALA A 454 -0.41 -7.54 34.31
C ALA A 454 0.67 -8.03 35.29
N LYS A 455 0.37 -9.10 36.03
CA LYS A 455 1.30 -9.74 36.96
C LYS A 455 2.02 -10.89 36.27
N ALA A 456 3.35 -10.84 36.24
CA ALA A 456 4.20 -11.89 35.66
C ALA A 456 4.99 -12.61 36.75
N PRO A 457 5.18 -13.94 36.66
CA PRO A 457 5.94 -14.69 37.64
C PRO A 457 7.42 -14.27 37.66
N VAL A 458 7.96 -14.13 38.87
CA VAL A 458 9.40 -13.91 39.08
C VAL A 458 10.06 -15.26 39.26
N ALA A 459 10.51 -15.86 38.16
CA ALA A 459 11.04 -17.22 38.15
C ALA A 459 12.51 -17.31 38.58
N ASN A 460 12.86 -18.42 39.26
CA ASN A 460 14.22 -18.78 39.63
C ASN A 460 14.98 -17.69 40.39
N ARG A 461 14.30 -16.95 41.28
CA ARG A 461 14.92 -15.90 42.11
C ARG A 461 15.04 -16.33 43.57
N PRO A 462 16.09 -15.90 44.28
CA PRO A 462 16.28 -16.22 45.68
C PRO A 462 15.19 -15.56 46.53
N VAL A 463 14.67 -16.28 47.51
CA VAL A 463 13.82 -15.74 48.58
C VAL A 463 14.36 -16.25 49.91
N THR A 464 14.41 -15.38 50.91
CA THR A 464 14.95 -15.74 52.23
C THR A 464 13.81 -15.82 53.24
N LEU A 465 13.65 -16.98 53.88
CA LEU A 465 12.84 -17.13 55.08
C LEU A 465 13.62 -16.60 56.28
N GLN A 466 13.05 -15.64 56.99
CA GLN A 466 13.64 -14.98 58.14
C GLN A 466 12.81 -15.22 59.40
N PHE A 467 13.49 -15.30 60.54
CA PHE A 467 12.92 -15.50 61.87
C PHE A 467 13.23 -14.29 62.76
N SER A 468 12.28 -13.93 63.62
CA SER A 468 12.46 -12.92 64.65
C SER A 468 11.79 -13.37 65.95
N ALA A 469 12.54 -13.33 67.05
CA ALA A 469 12.00 -13.68 68.37
C ALA A 469 11.25 -12.53 69.05
N ASP A 470 11.61 -11.29 68.73
CA ASP A 470 11.12 -10.05 69.32
C ASP A 470 10.21 -9.24 68.37
N GLY A 471 10.06 -9.71 67.13
CA GLY A 471 9.34 -9.01 66.06
C GLY A 471 10.11 -7.84 65.43
N ARG A 472 11.33 -7.53 65.91
CA ARG A 472 12.13 -6.38 65.49
C ARG A 472 13.42 -6.79 64.79
N THR A 473 14.15 -7.74 65.38
CA THR A 473 15.43 -8.22 64.88
C THR A 473 15.20 -9.47 64.04
N TRP A 474 15.56 -9.42 62.76
CA TRP A 474 15.30 -10.51 61.80
C TRP A 474 16.60 -11.21 61.40
N THR A 475 16.65 -12.51 61.57
CA THR A 475 17.78 -13.36 61.18
C THR A 475 17.41 -14.27 60.02
N ARG A 476 18.34 -14.48 59.07
CA ARG A 476 18.18 -15.46 57.98
C ARG A 476 18.07 -16.87 58.58
N ALA A 477 16.96 -17.55 58.30
CA ALA A 477 16.73 -18.92 58.75
C ALA A 477 17.00 -19.94 57.63
N LYS A 478 16.54 -19.66 56.41
CA LYS A 478 16.77 -20.52 55.24
C LYS A 478 16.56 -19.74 53.93
N ASP A 479 17.36 -20.04 52.92
CA ASP A 479 17.12 -19.56 51.57
C ASP A 479 16.36 -20.59 50.73
N GLY A 480 15.50 -20.11 49.85
CA GLY A 480 14.83 -20.89 48.82
C GLY A 480 14.85 -20.16 47.49
N ARG A 481 14.21 -20.75 46.48
CA ARG A 481 14.07 -20.16 45.16
C ARG A 481 12.63 -20.27 44.69
N THR A 482 12.21 -19.31 43.88
CA THR A 482 10.94 -19.39 43.16
C THR A 482 11.04 -20.34 41.97
N ASP A 483 9.97 -21.07 41.67
CA ASP A 483 9.86 -21.90 40.47
C ASP A 483 9.52 -21.07 39.21
N ALA A 484 9.33 -21.73 38.06
CA ALA A 484 8.98 -21.08 36.79
C ALA A 484 7.69 -20.25 36.85
N GLN A 485 6.79 -20.57 37.77
CA GLN A 485 5.54 -19.86 38.00
C GLN A 485 5.66 -18.86 39.15
N GLY A 486 6.86 -18.60 39.68
CA GLY A 486 7.10 -17.66 40.77
C GLY A 486 6.70 -18.20 42.14
N ARG A 487 6.29 -19.47 42.26
CA ARG A 487 5.89 -20.05 43.54
C ARG A 487 7.12 -20.45 44.33
N PHE A 488 7.04 -20.36 45.64
CA PHE A 488 8.07 -20.86 46.54
C PHE A 488 7.46 -21.65 47.70
N ALA A 489 8.25 -22.58 48.24
CA ALA A 489 8.00 -23.24 49.50
C ALA A 489 9.34 -23.36 50.23
N VAL A 490 9.48 -22.66 51.36
CA VAL A 490 10.72 -22.66 52.15
C VAL A 490 10.42 -23.11 53.56
N SER A 491 11.16 -24.12 54.02
CA SER A 491 11.00 -24.70 55.35
C SER A 491 12.26 -24.51 56.19
N ALA A 492 12.11 -24.10 57.44
CA ALA A 492 13.19 -24.01 58.42
C ALA A 492 12.76 -24.61 59.76
N ALA A 493 13.74 -25.09 60.53
CA ALA A 493 13.50 -25.51 61.91
C ALA A 493 13.08 -24.29 62.76
N ALA A 494 12.11 -24.49 63.63
CA ALA A 494 11.54 -23.46 64.49
C ALA A 494 11.72 -23.90 65.96
N PRO A 495 12.89 -23.65 66.57
CA PRO A 495 13.20 -24.17 67.89
C PRO A 495 12.45 -23.46 69.03
N ARG A 496 11.88 -22.28 68.76
CA ARG A 496 11.22 -21.45 69.78
C ARG A 496 10.16 -20.54 69.16
N THR A 497 9.33 -19.94 70.02
CA THR A 497 8.31 -18.95 69.64
C THR A 497 8.93 -17.76 68.91
N GLY A 498 8.28 -17.29 67.85
CA GLY A 498 8.63 -16.04 67.17
C GLY A 498 7.89 -15.82 65.85
N SER A 499 8.13 -14.67 65.24
CA SER A 499 7.57 -14.24 63.96
C SER A 499 8.41 -14.73 62.78
N TRP A 500 7.75 -14.96 61.65
CA TRP A 500 8.37 -15.41 60.42
C TRP A 500 7.98 -14.49 59.27
N ARG A 501 8.92 -14.19 58.38
CA ARG A 501 8.67 -13.43 57.16
C ARG A 501 9.49 -13.98 56.00
N VAL A 502 9.02 -13.75 54.79
CA VAL A 502 9.80 -13.99 53.57
C VAL A 502 10.24 -12.66 53.01
N PHE A 503 11.53 -12.59 52.65
CA PHE A 503 12.17 -11.42 52.08
C PHE A 503 12.71 -11.75 50.70
N TYR A 504 12.56 -10.80 49.78
CA TYR A 504 13.17 -10.81 48.46
C TYR A 504 13.92 -9.48 48.27
N ASP A 505 15.21 -9.58 47.97
CA ASP A 505 16.15 -8.45 47.93
C ASP A 505 16.21 -7.76 46.56
N GLY A 506 15.43 -8.19 45.56
CA GLY A 506 15.27 -7.49 44.28
C GLY A 506 16.50 -7.45 43.36
N ILE A 507 17.64 -8.03 43.76
CA ILE A 507 18.92 -7.86 43.05
C ILE A 507 19.33 -9.19 42.39
N ASP A 508 19.47 -9.16 41.06
CA ASP A 508 20.18 -10.19 40.28
C ASP A 508 20.65 -9.60 38.93
N SER A 509 21.65 -10.23 38.31
CA SER A 509 22.23 -9.80 37.04
C SER A 509 21.19 -9.81 35.92
N GLY A 510 20.79 -8.62 35.47
CA GLY A 510 20.01 -8.40 34.25
C GLY A 510 18.61 -7.80 34.44
N VAL A 511 17.99 -7.95 35.61
CA VAL A 511 16.70 -7.30 35.95
C VAL A 511 16.70 -6.98 37.44
N SER A 512 16.58 -5.70 37.79
CA SER A 512 16.41 -5.28 39.19
C SER A 512 14.91 -5.18 39.47
N ASP A 513 14.40 -5.99 40.37
CA ASP A 513 13.07 -5.77 40.92
C ASP A 513 13.19 -4.84 42.14
N THR A 514 12.14 -4.10 42.50
CA THR A 514 12.20 -3.25 43.70
C THR A 514 12.40 -4.13 44.95
N PRO A 515 13.44 -3.89 45.77
CA PRO A 515 13.94 -4.81 46.80
C PRO A 515 13.09 -4.88 48.08
N ASP A 516 11.92 -4.24 48.12
CA ASP A 516 11.16 -4.03 49.35
C ASP A 516 9.84 -4.82 49.35
N THR A 517 9.95 -6.12 49.10
CA THR A 517 8.81 -7.02 49.27
C THR A 517 9.02 -7.87 50.51
N LEU A 518 8.14 -7.66 51.49
CA LEU A 518 8.06 -8.44 52.72
C LEU A 518 6.66 -9.05 52.84
N ALA A 519 6.60 -10.35 53.10
CA ALA A 519 5.37 -11.02 53.47
C ALA A 519 5.50 -11.58 54.89
N TYR A 520 4.55 -11.22 55.76
CA TYR A 520 4.56 -11.56 57.18
C TYR A 520 3.60 -12.70 57.48
N SER A 521 4.05 -13.63 58.31
CA SER A 521 3.20 -14.67 58.89
C SER A 521 2.93 -14.39 60.37
N PRO A 522 1.78 -14.86 60.93
CA PRO A 522 1.53 -14.78 62.36
C PRO A 522 2.63 -15.44 63.20
N VAL A 523 2.71 -15.04 64.47
CA VAL A 523 3.64 -15.62 65.44
C VAL A 523 3.36 -17.12 65.60
N VAL A 524 4.38 -17.93 65.35
CA VAL A 524 4.35 -19.37 65.63
C VAL A 524 4.77 -19.57 67.08
N ARG A 525 3.96 -20.30 67.85
CA ARG A 525 4.09 -20.49 69.29
C ARG A 525 4.71 -21.85 69.62
N GLY A 526 5.80 -21.84 70.39
CA GLY A 526 6.35 -23.03 71.04
C GLY A 526 5.34 -23.61 72.02
N THR A 527 5.17 -24.92 72.02
CA THR A 527 4.40 -25.62 73.08
C THR A 527 5.32 -26.42 73.99
N ALA A 528 4.89 -26.65 75.22
CA ALA A 528 5.56 -27.50 76.19
C ALA A 528 4.52 -28.15 77.11
N PHE A 529 4.79 -29.39 77.53
CA PHE A 529 4.01 -30.02 78.59
C PHE A 529 4.53 -29.53 79.93
N THR A 530 3.77 -28.66 80.61
CA THR A 530 4.15 -28.11 81.92
C THR A 530 3.79 -29.03 83.07
N ARG A 531 2.93 -30.03 82.82
CA ARG A 531 2.56 -31.09 83.76
C ARG A 531 2.20 -32.34 82.97
N PHE A 532 2.65 -33.50 83.44
CA PHE A 532 2.29 -34.80 82.91
C PHE A 532 2.41 -35.86 84.01
N GLY A 533 1.48 -36.81 84.07
CA GLY A 533 1.57 -37.98 84.93
C GLY A 533 0.40 -38.94 84.75
N ALA A 534 0.55 -40.16 85.25
CA ALA A 534 -0.40 -41.25 85.18
C ALA A 534 -0.64 -41.84 86.58
N ALA A 535 -1.88 -41.77 87.07
CA ALA A 535 -2.22 -42.14 88.45
C ALA A 535 -3.57 -42.86 88.53
N PRO A 536 -3.86 -43.68 89.57
CA PRO A 536 -3.00 -43.98 90.72
C PRO A 536 -1.85 -44.93 90.40
N GLU A 537 -0.80 -44.86 91.19
CA GLU A 537 0.33 -45.79 91.19
C GLU A 537 0.66 -46.15 92.65
N PRO A 538 0.87 -47.44 92.98
CA PRO A 538 0.65 -48.63 92.16
C PRO A 538 -0.84 -48.88 91.88
N VAL A 539 -1.17 -49.56 90.78
CA VAL A 539 -2.56 -49.86 90.40
C VAL A 539 -2.80 -51.36 90.21
N ARG A 540 -3.92 -51.88 90.69
CA ARG A 540 -4.25 -53.29 90.46
C ARG A 540 -4.56 -53.56 88.98
N LYS A 541 -4.13 -54.70 88.46
CA LYS A 541 -4.44 -55.15 87.10
C LYS A 541 -5.95 -55.08 86.81
N GLY A 542 -6.31 -54.52 85.66
CA GLY A 542 -7.69 -54.28 85.21
C GLY A 542 -8.37 -53.04 85.79
N ARG A 543 -7.73 -52.31 86.73
CA ARG A 543 -8.25 -51.02 87.21
C ARG A 543 -7.86 -49.88 86.28
N THR A 544 -8.56 -48.75 86.42
CA THR A 544 -8.36 -47.60 85.55
C THR A 544 -7.23 -46.73 86.07
N ILE A 545 -6.26 -46.44 85.19
CA ILE A 545 -5.28 -45.39 85.36
C ILE A 545 -5.70 -44.15 84.57
N THR A 546 -5.51 -42.96 85.15
CA THR A 546 -5.80 -41.68 84.51
C THR A 546 -4.49 -41.02 84.10
N VAL A 547 -4.27 -40.91 82.80
CA VAL A 547 -3.17 -40.13 82.24
C VAL A 547 -3.66 -38.71 82.04
N SER A 548 -2.99 -37.75 82.65
CA SER A 548 -3.38 -36.34 82.56
C SER A 548 -2.18 -35.42 82.45
N GLY A 549 -2.41 -34.21 81.95
CA GLY A 549 -1.36 -33.23 81.82
C GLY A 549 -1.87 -31.86 81.37
N ARG A 550 -0.93 -30.94 81.19
CA ARG A 550 -1.18 -29.58 80.69
C ARG A 550 -0.21 -29.23 79.58
N LEU A 551 -0.75 -28.84 78.43
CA LEU A 551 -0.01 -28.26 77.31
C LEU A 551 -0.08 -26.74 77.40
N GLY A 552 1.09 -26.08 77.43
CA GLY A 552 1.26 -24.63 77.46
C GLY A 552 2.03 -24.13 76.23
N PRO A 553 1.86 -22.87 75.79
CA PRO A 553 0.82 -21.92 76.20
C PRO A 553 -0.58 -22.45 75.87
N VAL A 554 -1.63 -21.90 76.50
CA VAL A 554 -3.01 -22.41 76.37
C VAL A 554 -3.37 -22.59 74.90
N ALA A 555 -3.56 -23.85 74.50
CA ALA A 555 -3.87 -24.25 73.14
C ALA A 555 -5.15 -25.09 73.14
N ALA A 556 -6.29 -24.49 73.49
CA ALA A 556 -7.57 -25.20 73.60
C ALA A 556 -7.98 -25.87 72.27
N GLY A 557 -8.62 -27.04 72.35
CA GLY A 557 -9.02 -27.86 71.20
C GLY A 557 -7.86 -28.55 70.48
N THR A 558 -6.65 -28.50 71.05
CA THR A 558 -5.46 -29.11 70.43
C THR A 558 -5.35 -30.58 70.81
N ALA A 559 -5.08 -31.42 69.80
CA ALA A 559 -4.87 -32.85 69.97
C ALA A 559 -3.52 -33.20 70.62
N VAL A 560 -3.58 -34.10 71.61
CA VAL A 560 -2.46 -34.69 72.35
C VAL A 560 -2.54 -36.19 72.25
N GLN A 561 -1.49 -36.81 71.72
CA GLN A 561 -1.36 -38.25 71.57
C GLN A 561 -0.76 -38.86 72.84
N ILE A 562 -1.38 -39.92 73.37
CA ILE A 562 -0.95 -40.61 74.57
C ILE A 562 -0.38 -41.98 74.20
N TYR A 563 0.88 -42.20 74.53
CA TYR A 563 1.63 -43.40 74.22
C TYR A 563 1.95 -44.19 75.49
N PHE A 564 1.99 -45.52 75.35
CA PHE A 564 2.44 -46.46 76.37
C PHE A 564 3.54 -47.36 75.82
N LYS A 565 4.54 -47.66 76.65
CA LYS A 565 5.64 -48.59 76.38
C LYS A 565 5.71 -49.58 77.56
N ALA A 566 5.31 -50.82 77.31
CA ALA A 566 5.39 -51.88 78.32
C ALA A 566 6.85 -52.12 78.75
N ASP A 567 7.04 -52.57 79.99
CA ASP A 567 8.37 -52.93 80.46
C ASP A 567 9.02 -54.03 79.62
N HIS A 568 10.34 -53.93 79.50
CA HIS A 568 11.17 -54.72 78.58
C HIS A 568 10.83 -54.57 77.09
N SER A 569 9.90 -53.69 76.70
CA SER A 569 9.65 -53.32 75.31
C SER A 569 10.40 -52.05 74.93
N THR A 570 10.87 -51.99 73.69
CA THR A 570 11.43 -50.77 73.08
C THR A 570 10.37 -49.99 72.29
N LYS A 571 9.15 -50.55 72.12
CA LYS A 571 8.12 -49.99 71.24
C LYS A 571 7.11 -49.13 72.01
N TRP A 572 6.98 -47.87 71.62
CA TRP A 572 5.88 -47.00 72.06
C TRP A 572 4.63 -47.28 71.22
N THR A 573 3.51 -47.54 71.89
CA THR A 573 2.21 -47.79 71.27
C THR A 573 1.28 -46.61 71.54
N LEU A 574 0.71 -46.02 70.49
CA LEU A 574 -0.30 -44.96 70.62
C LEU A 574 -1.59 -45.61 71.15
N LEU A 575 -2.04 -45.20 72.33
CA LEU A 575 -3.26 -45.76 72.94
C LEU A 575 -4.49 -44.88 72.74
N ALA A 576 -4.33 -43.55 72.73
CA ALA A 576 -5.42 -42.64 72.42
C ALA A 576 -4.91 -41.26 71.99
N THR A 577 -5.80 -40.47 71.40
CA THR A 577 -5.65 -39.02 71.26
C THR A 577 -6.69 -38.34 72.16
N ALA A 578 -6.25 -37.37 72.96
CA ALA A 578 -7.09 -36.53 73.81
C ALA A 578 -7.04 -35.09 73.33
N GLU A 579 -8.11 -34.34 73.49
CA GLU A 579 -8.13 -32.90 73.22
C GLU A 579 -7.92 -32.10 74.50
N THR A 580 -7.23 -30.98 74.37
CA THR A 580 -6.99 -30.05 75.49
C THR A 580 -8.18 -29.12 75.67
N GLY A 581 -8.61 -28.90 76.92
CA GLY A 581 -9.67 -27.93 77.24
C GLY A 581 -9.19 -26.47 77.23
N ALA A 582 -10.08 -25.54 77.57
CA ALA A 582 -9.84 -24.09 77.60
C ALA A 582 -8.63 -23.63 78.44
N LYS A 583 -8.11 -24.48 79.34
CA LYS A 583 -6.93 -24.21 80.18
C LYS A 583 -5.65 -24.95 79.73
N GLY A 584 -5.71 -25.63 78.59
CA GLY A 584 -4.64 -26.50 78.07
C GLY A 584 -4.55 -27.87 78.76
N LEU A 585 -5.53 -28.22 79.60
CA LEU A 585 -5.56 -29.48 80.34
C LEU A 585 -6.13 -30.62 79.48
N PHE A 586 -5.54 -31.80 79.57
CA PHE A 586 -6.07 -33.03 78.98
C PHE A 586 -6.07 -34.16 80.02
N SER A 587 -6.99 -35.11 79.88
CA SER A 587 -7.07 -36.29 80.74
C SER A 587 -7.74 -37.44 79.99
N LYS A 588 -7.25 -38.67 80.19
CA LYS A 588 -7.84 -39.89 79.64
C LYS A 588 -7.60 -41.08 80.55
N GLY A 589 -8.65 -41.86 80.79
CA GLY A 589 -8.58 -43.12 81.53
C GLY A 589 -8.22 -44.31 80.63
N PHE A 590 -7.35 -45.19 81.10
CA PHE A 590 -6.95 -46.45 80.47
C PHE A 590 -7.03 -47.61 81.46
N LYS A 591 -7.17 -48.85 80.98
CA LYS A 591 -7.09 -50.04 81.85
C LYS A 591 -5.64 -50.46 82.03
N ALA A 592 -5.20 -50.58 83.29
CA ALA A 592 -3.87 -51.01 83.64
C ALA A 592 -3.72 -52.52 83.43
N SER A 593 -2.91 -52.93 82.47
CA SER A 593 -2.78 -54.35 82.09
C SER A 593 -1.37 -54.91 82.30
N LYS A 594 -0.35 -54.03 82.25
CA LYS A 594 1.08 -54.35 82.35
C LYS A 594 1.83 -53.14 82.92
N ASP A 595 2.95 -53.39 83.56
CA ASP A 595 3.92 -52.36 83.94
C ASP A 595 4.46 -51.65 82.70
N GLY A 596 4.74 -50.37 82.84
CA GLY A 596 5.34 -49.62 81.75
C GLY A 596 5.28 -48.11 81.87
N SER A 597 5.86 -47.49 80.86
CA SER A 597 6.05 -46.05 80.75
C SER A 597 4.97 -45.39 79.88
N TRP A 598 4.51 -44.21 80.30
CA TRP A 598 3.56 -43.35 79.60
C TRP A 598 4.24 -42.07 79.13
N LYS A 599 3.80 -41.54 77.98
CA LYS A 599 4.15 -40.18 77.54
C LYS A 599 3.02 -39.56 76.72
N ALA A 600 2.97 -38.23 76.73
CA ALA A 600 2.12 -37.45 75.85
C ALA A 600 2.95 -36.75 74.77
N VAL A 601 2.40 -36.63 73.56
CA VAL A 601 3.04 -35.96 72.42
C VAL A 601 2.02 -35.06 71.75
N HIS A 602 2.36 -33.79 71.61
CA HIS A 602 1.68 -32.89 70.69
C HIS A 602 2.51 -32.80 69.41
N THR A 603 1.94 -33.20 68.27
CA THR A 603 2.68 -33.29 67.00
C THR A 603 2.88 -31.94 66.30
N GLY A 604 2.28 -30.87 66.83
CA GLY A 604 2.24 -29.55 66.19
C GLY A 604 1.07 -29.43 65.21
N GLY A 605 0.65 -28.19 64.95
CA GLY A 605 -0.41 -27.90 63.98
C GLY A 605 -0.81 -26.42 63.98
N GLY A 606 -1.20 -25.91 62.81
CA GLY A 606 -1.56 -24.50 62.64
C GLY A 606 -0.38 -23.57 62.92
N LEU A 607 -0.47 -22.81 64.03
CA LEU A 607 0.58 -21.90 64.54
C LEU A 607 1.28 -22.44 65.80
N TYR A 608 1.05 -23.70 66.20
CA TYR A 608 1.66 -24.30 67.39
C TYR A 608 2.72 -25.34 67.00
N LEU A 609 3.91 -25.23 67.62
CA LEU A 609 5.00 -26.18 67.46
C LEU A 609 4.74 -27.44 68.30
N GLY A 610 5.16 -28.59 67.80
CA GLY A 610 5.06 -29.86 68.53
C GLY A 610 6.00 -29.94 69.72
N SER A 611 5.62 -30.75 70.70
CA SER A 611 6.40 -31.03 71.91
C SER A 611 6.09 -32.43 72.45
N SER A 612 6.94 -32.95 73.32
CA SER A 612 6.70 -34.21 74.03
C SER A 612 6.83 -33.98 75.53
N SER A 613 6.05 -34.70 76.32
CA SER A 613 6.17 -34.69 77.77
C SER A 613 7.39 -35.48 78.23
N THR A 614 7.71 -35.35 79.52
CA THR A 614 8.50 -36.36 80.24
C THR A 614 7.77 -37.71 80.22
N THR A 615 8.51 -38.77 80.54
CA THR A 615 7.95 -40.12 80.69
C THR A 615 7.58 -40.36 82.16
N ASP A 616 6.49 -41.08 82.39
CA ASP A 616 6.04 -41.49 83.71
C ASP A 616 5.85 -43.02 83.75
N HIS A 617 6.52 -43.71 84.66
CA HIS A 617 6.42 -45.17 84.78
C HIS A 617 5.31 -45.52 85.77
N VAL A 618 4.61 -46.64 85.53
CA VAL A 618 3.55 -47.11 86.41
C VAL A 618 3.67 -48.60 86.67
N ASP A 619 3.71 -48.94 87.96
CA ASP A 619 3.62 -50.31 88.47
C ASP A 619 2.18 -50.85 88.54
N VAL A 620 1.95 -52.03 87.94
CA VAL A 620 0.68 -52.77 87.94
C VAL A 620 0.79 -54.05 88.76
N ARG A 621 -0.01 -54.14 89.83
CA ARG A 621 -0.01 -55.26 90.79
C ARG A 621 -1.11 -56.28 90.57
#